data_AF-A0A1F7RKI6-F1
#
_entry.id   AF-A0A1F7RKI6-F1
#
_cell.length_a   1.000
_cell.length_b   1.000
_cell.length_c   1.000
_cell.angle_alpha   90.00
_cell.angle_beta   90.00
_cell.angle_gamma   90.00
#
_symmetry.space_group_name_H-M   'P 1'
#
loop_
_entity.id
_entity.type
_entity.pdbx_description
1 polymer ?
#
loop_
_entity_poly.entity_id
_entity_poly.type
_entity_poly.pdbx_seq_one_letter_code
_entity_poly.pdbx_strand_id
1 'polypeptide(L)'
;MPKNNCFNDMINIKHRYEKIFEITKLVAQNLNLDDLSDLQSMVNQRKILFQQIQQVLSKIPSGSLQPSSEIDYPDESTRSVIKSIIKMDKHIQDELQISMKNIELQITEIKKGKKVIRAYRPRQNSITSAINHTG
;
A
#
# COMPACT_ATOMS: atom_id res chain seq x y z
N MET A 1 40.75 -3.21 -11.04
CA MET A 1 39.32 -3.42 -10.75
C MET A 1 38.84 -2.28 -9.88
N PRO A 2 37.70 -1.63 -10.16
CA PRO A 2 37.23 -0.54 -9.30
C PRO A 2 36.89 -1.13 -7.93
N LYS A 3 37.67 -0.76 -6.91
CA LYS A 3 37.32 -0.92 -5.49
C LYS A 3 36.29 0.16 -5.15
N ASN A 4 35.03 -0.09 -5.48
CA ASN A 4 33.91 0.77 -5.14
C ASN A 4 32.72 -0.16 -4.83
N ASN A 5 32.05 -0.16 -3.67
CA ASN A 5 32.38 0.42 -2.37
C ASN A 5 31.38 -0.23 -1.38
N CYS A 6 31.55 -1.52 -1.06
CA CYS A 6 30.57 -2.32 -0.30
C CYS A 6 30.07 -1.61 0.99
N PHE A 7 30.96 -0.86 1.65
CA PHE A 7 30.64 -0.01 2.80
C PHE A 7 29.66 1.14 2.45
N ASN A 8 29.91 1.92 1.39
CA ASN A 8 28.98 2.96 0.95
C ASN A 8 27.65 2.37 0.46
N ASP A 9 27.68 1.17 -0.12
CA ASP A 9 26.46 0.45 -0.51
C ASP A 9 25.62 0.09 0.72
N MET A 10 26.22 -0.31 1.84
CA MET A 10 25.52 -0.55 3.10
C MET A 10 24.95 0.72 3.74
N ILE A 11 25.71 1.82 3.75
CA ILE A 11 25.21 3.13 4.20
C ILE A 11 24.00 3.55 3.35
N ASN A 12 24.07 3.38 2.03
CA ASN A 12 22.98 3.69 1.12
C ASN A 12 21.74 2.81 1.38
N ILE A 13 21.92 1.53 1.70
CA ILE A 13 20.81 0.64 2.09
C ILE A 13 20.15 1.10 3.39
N LYS A 14 20.94 1.43 4.42
CA LYS A 14 20.41 1.95 5.69
C LYS A 14 19.56 3.19 5.47
N HIS A 15 20.11 4.19 4.76
CA HIS A 15 19.39 5.43 4.48
C HIS A 15 18.08 5.19 3.70
N ARG A 16 18.08 4.23 2.77
CA ARG A 16 16.87 3.85 2.04
C ARG A 16 15.83 3.22 2.96
N TYR A 17 16.22 2.39 3.92
CA TYR A 17 15.28 1.86 4.93
C TYR A 17 14.73 2.95 5.84
N GLU A 18 15.55 3.90 6.29
CA GLU A 18 15.07 5.07 7.06
C GLU A 18 14.04 5.87 6.26
N LYS A 19 14.31 6.13 4.98
CA LYS A 19 13.35 6.81 4.10
C LYS A 19 12.07 6.00 3.87
N ILE A 20 12.17 4.68 3.71
CA ILE A 20 10.99 3.79 3.63
C ILE A 20 10.19 3.91 4.92
N PHE A 21 10.82 3.93 6.08
CA PHE A 21 10.15 4.07 7.36
C PHE A 21 9.36 5.37 7.46
N GLU A 22 9.96 6.51 7.11
CA GLU A 22 9.26 7.80 7.10
C GLU A 22 8.04 7.79 6.16
N ILE A 23 8.20 7.28 4.93
CA ILE A 23 7.06 7.19 4.00
C ILE A 23 6.00 6.20 4.54
N THR A 24 6.40 5.11 5.19
CA THR A 24 5.47 4.15 5.80
C THR A 24 4.64 4.83 6.91
N LYS A 25 5.26 5.70 7.70
CA LYS A 25 4.57 6.50 8.72
C LYS A 25 3.58 7.47 8.10
N LEU A 26 3.97 8.15 7.03
CA LEU A 26 3.07 9.03 6.28
C LEU A 26 1.90 8.25 5.68
N VAL A 27 2.14 7.09 5.07
CA VAL A 27 1.07 6.22 4.56
C VAL A 27 0.09 5.88 5.68
N ALA A 28 0.59 5.46 6.85
CA ALA A 28 -0.26 5.13 8.00
C ALA A 28 -1.10 6.33 8.49
N GLN A 29 -0.53 7.53 8.51
CA GLN A 29 -1.23 8.75 8.93
C GLN A 29 -2.30 9.20 7.93
N ASN A 30 -2.08 8.97 6.64
CA ASN A 30 -2.96 9.42 5.57
C ASN A 30 -3.99 8.36 5.12
N LEU A 31 -4.03 7.19 5.77
CA LEU A 31 -4.97 6.09 5.44
C LEU A 31 -6.45 6.49 5.49
N ASN A 32 -6.79 7.47 6.34
CA ASN A 32 -8.15 7.94 6.54
C ASN A 32 -8.49 9.20 5.71
N LEU A 33 -7.57 9.68 4.88
CA LEU A 33 -7.83 10.83 4.02
C LEU A 33 -8.49 10.38 2.71
N ASP A 34 -9.40 11.21 2.21
CA ASP A 34 -10.12 10.97 0.95
C ASP A 34 -9.21 11.04 -0.29
N ASP A 35 -7.94 11.44 -0.12
CA ASP A 35 -6.98 11.56 -1.23
C ASP A 35 -6.21 10.25 -1.48
N LEU A 36 -6.85 9.39 -2.26
CA LEU A 36 -6.27 8.15 -2.79
C LEU A 36 -5.04 8.40 -3.69
N SER A 37 -4.92 9.58 -4.30
CA SER A 37 -3.85 9.87 -5.27
C SER A 37 -2.51 10.09 -4.56
N ASP A 38 -2.53 10.81 -3.43
CA ASP A 38 -1.37 11.01 -2.57
C ASP A 38 -0.92 9.70 -1.93
N LEU A 39 -1.87 8.88 -1.45
CA LEU A 39 -1.58 7.57 -0.90
C LEU A 39 -0.88 6.68 -1.94
N GLN A 40 -1.38 6.67 -3.19
CA GLN A 40 -0.80 5.90 -4.28
C GLN A 40 0.60 6.40 -4.66
N SER A 41 0.82 7.72 -4.67
CA SER A 41 2.14 8.32 -4.88
C SER A 41 3.14 7.85 -3.83
N MET A 42 2.77 7.88 -2.55
CA MET A 42 3.63 7.42 -1.45
C MET A 42 3.96 5.92 -1.56
N VAL A 43 2.98 5.07 -1.85
CA VAL A 43 3.21 3.63 -2.05
C VAL A 43 4.16 3.37 -3.22
N ASN A 44 4.01 4.12 -4.32
CA ASN A 44 4.93 4.01 -5.46
C ASN A 44 6.36 4.44 -5.10
N GLN A 45 6.54 5.50 -4.32
CA GLN A 45 7.85 5.91 -3.82
C GLN A 45 8.50 4.82 -2.95
N ARG A 46 7.73 4.18 -2.05
CA ARG A 46 8.22 3.03 -1.26
C ARG A 46 8.68 1.88 -2.14
N LYS A 47 7.88 1.53 -3.16
CA LYS A 47 8.20 0.46 -4.13
C LYS A 47 9.53 0.73 -4.83
N ILE A 48 9.77 1.96 -5.29
CA ILE A 48 11.02 2.34 -5.95
C ILE A 48 12.21 2.16 -5.00
N LEU A 49 12.08 2.57 -3.74
CA LEU A 49 13.15 2.43 -2.73
C LEU A 49 13.47 0.95 -2.44
N PHE A 50 12.45 0.08 -2.37
CA PHE A 50 12.68 -1.36 -2.23
C PHE A 50 13.40 -1.97 -3.45
N GLN A 51 12.98 -1.61 -4.67
CA GLN A 51 13.66 -2.06 -5.90
C GLN A 51 15.12 -1.61 -5.93
N GLN A 52 15.36 -0.37 -5.51
CA GLN A 52 16.69 0.20 -5.37
C GLN A 52 17.55 -0.57 -4.35
N ILE A 53 17.00 -0.97 -3.20
CA ILE A 53 17.71 -1.82 -2.22
C ILE A 53 18.01 -3.19 -2.85
N GLN A 54 17.05 -3.82 -3.52
CA GLN A 54 17.24 -5.11 -4.19
C GLN A 54 18.36 -5.07 -5.23
N GLN A 55 18.44 -4.00 -6.03
CA GLN A 55 19.50 -3.80 -7.03
C GLN A 55 20.90 -3.64 -6.41
N VAL A 56 20.98 -3.07 -5.20
CA VAL A 56 22.26 -2.96 -4.49
C VAL A 56 22.64 -4.32 -3.92
N LEU A 57 21.69 -5.00 -3.25
CA LEU A 57 21.92 -6.34 -2.68
C LEU A 57 22.30 -7.37 -3.75
N SER A 58 21.75 -7.30 -4.96
CA SER A 58 22.08 -8.25 -6.04
C SER A 58 23.52 -8.15 -6.55
N LYS A 59 24.21 -7.02 -6.28
CA LYS A 59 25.62 -6.81 -6.65
C LYS A 59 26.57 -7.31 -5.57
N ILE A 60 26.05 -7.65 -4.39
CA ILE A 60 26.83 -8.14 -3.26
C ILE A 60 26.79 -9.67 -3.31
N PRO A 61 27.95 -10.36 -3.42
CA PRO A 61 27.99 -11.82 -3.41
C PRO A 61 27.34 -12.37 -2.13
N SER A 62 26.48 -13.38 -2.26
CA SER A 62 25.67 -13.96 -1.17
C SER A 62 26.48 -14.55 0.00
N GLY A 63 27.78 -14.79 -0.18
CA GLY A 63 28.71 -15.22 0.88
C GLY A 63 29.41 -14.08 1.65
N SER A 64 29.23 -12.82 1.24
CA SER A 64 29.86 -11.65 1.89
C SER A 64 29.08 -11.14 3.10
N LEU A 65 27.87 -11.69 3.30
CA LEU A 65 27.06 -11.52 4.51
C LEU A 65 27.34 -12.68 5.47
N GLN A 66 28.62 -13.03 5.68
CA GLN A 66 29.04 -13.84 6.83
C GLN A 66 29.54 -12.97 7.98
N PRO A 67 29.20 -13.27 9.25
CA PRO A 67 29.58 -12.47 10.41
C PRO A 67 31.06 -12.74 10.72
N SER A 68 31.93 -12.27 9.83
CA SER A 68 33.35 -12.21 10.10
C SER A 68 33.60 -10.91 10.86
N SER A 69 33.85 -11.04 12.16
CA SER A 69 34.73 -10.17 12.95
C SER A 69 34.97 -8.75 12.39
N GLU A 70 34.32 -7.76 12.99
CA GLU A 70 34.62 -6.31 12.88
C GLU A 70 34.26 -5.58 11.57
N ILE A 71 33.38 -6.12 10.72
CA ILE A 71 32.73 -5.35 9.66
C ILE A 71 31.25 -5.18 10.00
N ASP A 72 30.82 -3.93 10.14
CA ASP A 72 29.45 -3.51 10.45
C ASP A 72 28.44 -4.14 9.47
N TYR A 73 27.83 -5.24 9.92
CA TYR A 73 26.51 -5.69 9.46
C TYR A 73 25.52 -4.53 9.51
N PRO A 74 24.34 -4.59 8.85
CA PRO A 74 23.27 -3.64 9.15
C PRO A 74 23.12 -3.57 10.66
N ASP A 75 23.52 -2.41 11.19
CA ASP A 75 23.71 -2.22 12.61
C ASP A 75 22.36 -2.50 13.30
N GLU A 76 22.35 -2.82 14.59
CA GLU A 76 21.12 -3.14 15.32
C GLU A 76 19.99 -2.11 15.08
N SER A 77 20.34 -0.85 14.81
CA SER A 77 19.42 0.21 14.39
C SER A 77 18.74 -0.09 13.04
N THR A 78 19.46 -0.55 12.02
CA THR A 78 18.87 -0.88 10.71
C THR A 78 17.89 -2.04 10.84
N ARG A 79 18.23 -3.06 11.65
CA ARG A 79 17.29 -4.15 11.96
C ARG A 79 16.05 -3.67 12.71
N SER A 80 16.24 -2.75 13.66
CA SER A 80 15.14 -2.13 14.41
C SER A 80 14.20 -1.33 13.50
N VAL A 81 14.76 -0.56 12.56
CA VAL A 81 13.99 0.17 11.53
C VAL A 81 13.19 -0.80 10.66
N ILE A 82 13.81 -1.89 10.18
CA ILE A 82 13.11 -2.91 9.37
C ILE A 82 11.96 -3.55 10.16
N LYS A 83 12.18 -3.94 11.42
CA LYS A 83 11.11 -4.48 12.29
C LYS A 83 9.95 -3.49 12.45
N SER A 84 10.28 -2.20 12.62
CA SER A 84 9.28 -1.14 12.73
C SER A 84 8.47 -0.96 11.45
N ILE A 85 9.13 -1.02 10.28
CA ILE A 85 8.47 -1.02 8.97
C ILE A 85 7.49 -2.20 8.87
N ILE A 86 7.94 -3.42 9.17
CA ILE A 86 7.09 -4.63 9.07
C ILE A 86 5.86 -4.52 9.97
N LYS A 87 6.04 -4.07 11.21
CA LYS A 87 4.92 -3.88 12.16
C LYS A 87 3.91 -2.85 11.63
N MET A 88 4.40 -1.75 11.06
CA MET A 88 3.55 -0.69 10.54
C MET A 88 2.86 -1.10 9.23
N ASP A 89 3.52 -1.84 8.36
CA ASP A 89 2.91 -2.44 7.17
C ASP A 89 1.78 -3.39 7.52
N LYS A 90 1.94 -4.18 8.60
CA LYS A 90 0.85 -5.03 9.08
C LYS A 90 -0.36 -4.20 9.51
N HIS A 91 -0.15 -3.14 10.26
CA HIS A 91 -1.23 -2.24 10.65
C HIS A 91 -1.91 -1.59 9.44
N ILE A 92 -1.13 -1.05 8.49
CA ILE A 92 -1.65 -0.45 7.25
C ILE A 92 -2.51 -1.45 6.47
N GLN A 93 -2.03 -2.69 6.36
CA GLN A 93 -2.76 -3.76 5.68
C GLN A 93 -4.11 -4.05 6.35
N ASP A 94 -4.14 -4.13 7.68
CA ASP A 94 -5.35 -4.42 8.44
C ASP A 94 -6.39 -3.31 8.27
N GLU A 95 -5.98 -2.04 8.32
CA GLU A 95 -6.85 -0.88 8.07
C GLU A 95 -7.41 -0.88 6.63
N LEU A 96 -6.57 -1.15 5.63
CA LEU A 96 -7.00 -1.23 4.23
C LEU A 96 -8.01 -2.37 4.02
N GLN A 97 -7.84 -3.51 4.69
CA GLN A 97 -8.79 -4.62 4.60
C GLN A 97 -10.16 -4.27 5.18
N ILE A 98 -10.19 -3.53 6.29
CA ILE A 98 -11.43 -3.04 6.89
C ILE A 98 -12.14 -2.08 5.91
N SER A 99 -11.39 -1.13 5.34
CA SER A 99 -11.90 -0.17 4.37
C SER A 99 -12.45 -0.85 3.10
N MET A 100 -11.74 -1.84 2.55
CA MET A 100 -12.20 -2.64 1.42
C MET A 100 -13.53 -3.34 1.71
N LYS A 101 -13.65 -3.97 2.89
CA LYS A 101 -14.90 -4.64 3.30
C LYS A 101 -16.07 -3.65 3.41
N ASN A 102 -15.83 -2.44 3.94
CA ASN A 102 -16.85 -1.41 4.02
C ASN A 102 -17.31 -0.94 2.63
N ILE A 103 -16.37 -0.76 1.70
CA ILE A 103 -16.67 -0.41 0.31
C ILE A 103 -17.50 -1.52 -0.37
N GLU A 104 -17.15 -2.79 -0.16
CA GLU A 104 -17.92 -3.93 -0.70
C GLU A 104 -19.37 -3.96 -0.20
N LEU A 105 -19.60 -3.65 1.07
CA LEU A 105 -20.94 -3.50 1.64
C LEU A 105 -21.71 -2.36 0.97
N GLN A 106 -21.09 -1.19 0.82
CA GLN A 106 -21.71 -0.03 0.15
C GLN A 106 -22.05 -0.34 -1.32
N ILE A 107 -21.15 -1.00 -2.06
CA ILE A 107 -21.40 -1.47 -3.43
C ILE A 107 -22.61 -2.41 -3.47
N THR A 108 -22.73 -3.31 -2.49
CA THR A 108 -23.84 -4.25 -2.37
C THR A 108 -25.17 -3.53 -2.15
N GLU A 109 -25.22 -2.52 -1.27
CA GLU A 109 -26.41 -1.70 -1.05
C GLU A 109 -26.81 -0.90 -2.30
N ILE A 110 -25.84 -0.31 -3.00
CA ILE A 110 -26.10 0.37 -4.29
C ILE A 110 -26.69 -0.60 -5.32
N LYS A 111 -26.16 -1.82 -5.41
CA LYS A 111 -26.70 -2.87 -6.30
C LYS A 111 -28.14 -3.24 -5.93
N LYS A 112 -28.46 -3.37 -4.64
CA LYS A 112 -29.84 -3.61 -4.17
C LYS A 112 -30.75 -2.45 -4.56
N GLY A 113 -30.34 -1.20 -4.32
CA GLY A 113 -31.09 0.00 -4.72
C GLY A 113 -31.39 0.02 -6.22
N LYS A 114 -30.39 -0.30 -7.07
CA LYS A 114 -30.59 -0.42 -8.53
C LYS A 114 -31.62 -1.50 -8.90
N LYS A 115 -31.63 -2.65 -8.21
CA LYS A 115 -32.62 -3.71 -8.44
C LYS A 115 -34.03 -3.23 -8.10
N VAL A 116 -34.21 -2.53 -6.97
CA VAL A 116 -35.51 -1.96 -6.57
C VAL A 116 -36.00 -0.97 -7.62
N ILE A 117 -35.16 0.00 -8.03
CA ILE A 117 -35.52 0.98 -9.07
C ILE A 117 -35.93 0.27 -10.37
N ARG A 118 -35.18 -0.75 -10.79
CA ARG A 118 -35.51 -1.54 -11.99
C ARG A 118 -36.85 -2.26 -11.86
N ALA A 119 -37.18 -2.81 -10.69
CA ALA A 119 -38.45 -3.48 -10.43
C ALA A 119 -39.65 -2.51 -10.39
N TYR A 120 -39.43 -1.24 -10.08
CA TYR A 120 -40.48 -0.21 -10.08
C TYR A 120 -40.81 0.34 -11.49
N ARG A 121 -39.86 0.31 -12.45
CA ARG A 121 -40.07 0.80 -13.83
C ARG A 121 -41.33 0.22 -14.53
N PRO A 122 -41.59 -1.10 -14.49
CA PRO A 122 -42.79 -1.68 -15.12
C PRO A 122 -44.09 -1.18 -14.50
N ARG A 123 -44.12 -0.95 -13.17
CA ARG A 123 -45.30 -0.41 -12.47
C ARG A 123 -45.57 1.04 -12.83
N GLN A 124 -44.54 1.84 -13.04
CA GLN A 124 -44.69 3.22 -13.49
C GLN A 124 -45.35 3.27 -14.87
N ASN A 125 -44.86 2.45 -15.82
CA ASN A 125 -45.45 2.34 -17.15
C ASN A 125 -46.88 1.81 -17.11
N SER A 126 -47.21 0.83 -16.25
CA SER A 126 -48.58 0.32 -16.14
C SER A 126 -49.56 1.36 -15.58
N ILE A 127 -49.11 2.20 -14.63
CA ILE A 127 -49.92 3.30 -14.09
C ILE A 127 -50.15 4.37 -15.16
N THR A 128 -49.12 4.78 -15.89
CA THR A 128 -49.25 5.78 -16.97
C THR A 128 -50.17 5.29 -18.09
N SER A 129 -50.07 4.02 -18.49
CA SER A 129 -50.97 3.40 -19.47
C SER A 129 -52.42 3.35 -18.98
N ALA A 130 -52.65 3.03 -17.69
CA ALA A 130 -53.99 2.98 -17.11
C ALA A 130 -54.64 4.37 -17.05
N ILE A 131 -53.89 5.41 -16.68
CA ILE A 131 -54.36 6.80 -16.65
C ILE A 131 -54.81 7.28 -18.05
N ASN A 132 -54.08 6.91 -19.11
CA ASN A 132 -54.41 7.30 -20.49
C ASN A 132 -55.63 6.58 -21.07
N HIS A 133 -56.06 5.46 -20.48
CA HIS A 133 -57.24 4.70 -20.94
C HIS A 133 -58.54 5.05 -20.20
N THR A 134 -58.46 5.76 -19.07
CA THR A 134 -59.63 6.25 -18.31
C THR A 134 -59.99 7.72 -18.60
N GLY A 135 -59.50 8.27 -19.71
CA GLY A 135 -59.99 9.53 -20.29
C GLY A 135 -60.89 9.24 -21.48
#